data_AF-A0A6J2VJ75-F1
#
_entry.id   AF-A0A6J2VJ75-F1
#
_cell.length_a   1.000
_cell.length_b   1.000
_cell.length_c   1.000
_cell.angle_alpha   90.00
_cell.angle_beta   90.00
_cell.angle_gamma   90.00
#
_symmetry.space_group_name_H-M   'P 1'
#
loop_
_entity.id
_entity.type
_entity.pdbx_description
1 polymer ?
#
loop_
_entity_poly.entity_id
_entity_poly.type
_entity_poly.pdbx_seq_one_letter_code
_entity_poly.pdbx_strand_id
1 'polypeptide(L)'
;MMSSSLPSAPAGMGSKRDLVPLSYATLQEQRCVLNWFLGWGVVQRKHFLEDLISKAVPGKVCCLLQQLNTLQVNDRPPNIFECQLRLWTQWFESWTEEERNAFLNSLEEKDPIFVAHFYRGLAGTAGRD
;
A
#
# COMPACT_ATOMS: atom_id res chain seq x y z
N MET A 1 15.46 19.86 62.01
CA MET A 1 14.28 19.07 62.43
C MET A 1 13.09 20.00 62.25
N MET A 2 12.04 19.73 61.46
CA MET A 2 11.59 18.54 60.70
C MET A 2 11.58 18.87 59.17
N SER A 3 11.72 17.99 58.18
CA SER A 3 10.78 16.96 57.66
C SER A 3 9.32 17.44 57.62
N SER A 4 8.47 17.36 56.59
CA SER A 4 8.48 16.68 55.27
C SER A 4 7.33 17.33 54.42
N SER A 5 7.07 17.06 53.14
CA SER A 5 7.64 16.16 52.11
C SER A 5 7.26 16.66 50.70
N LEU A 6 7.81 16.04 49.64
CA LEU A 6 7.40 16.23 48.24
C LEU A 6 6.19 15.34 47.87
N PRO A 7 5.25 15.78 47.02
CA PRO A 7 4.28 14.90 46.37
C PRO A 7 4.89 14.24 45.12
N SER A 8 5.07 12.92 45.16
CA SER A 8 5.45 12.11 43.99
C SER A 8 4.24 11.95 43.06
N ALA A 9 4.37 12.36 41.79
CA ALA A 9 3.41 12.01 40.75
C ALA A 9 3.82 10.67 40.07
N PRO A 10 2.86 9.81 39.70
CA PRO A 10 3.16 8.44 39.30
C PRO A 10 3.75 8.32 37.89
N ALA A 11 4.55 7.27 37.70
CA ALA A 11 5.01 6.84 36.38
C ALA A 11 3.81 6.40 35.52
N GLY A 12 3.31 7.31 34.68
CA GLY A 12 2.34 7.01 33.64
C GLY A 12 2.98 6.16 32.54
N MET A 13 3.05 4.84 32.77
CA MET A 13 3.58 3.84 31.85
C MET A 13 2.62 3.63 30.67
N GLY A 14 2.44 4.67 29.86
CA GLY A 14 1.71 4.62 28.61
C GLY A 14 2.62 4.14 27.51
N SER A 15 2.58 2.83 27.21
CA SER A 15 3.08 2.29 25.95
C SER A 15 2.28 2.86 24.78
N LYS A 16 2.63 4.09 24.38
CA LYS A 16 2.50 4.50 22.99
C LYS A 16 3.37 3.51 22.22
N ARG A 17 2.69 2.53 21.61
CA ARG A 17 3.29 1.64 20.62
C ARG A 17 4.21 2.49 19.75
N ASP A 18 5.49 2.14 19.73
CA ASP A 18 6.49 2.74 18.83
C ASP A 18 6.15 2.35 17.40
N LEU A 19 5.08 2.98 16.88
CA LEU A 19 4.83 3.10 15.47
C LEU A 19 6.01 3.90 14.95
N VAL A 20 7.04 3.18 14.47
CA VAL A 20 8.15 3.76 13.73
C VAL A 20 7.52 4.71 12.71
N PRO A 21 7.77 6.03 12.81
CA PRO A 21 7.14 6.96 11.89
C PRO A 21 7.54 6.55 10.48
N LEU A 22 6.54 6.30 9.62
CA LEU A 22 6.75 6.07 8.18
C LEU A 22 7.75 7.12 7.70
N SER A 23 8.78 6.72 6.96
CA SER A 23 9.75 7.68 6.45
C SER A 23 9.01 8.80 5.71
N TYR A 24 9.47 10.04 5.86
CA TYR A 24 8.84 11.17 5.18
C TYR A 24 8.78 10.95 3.66
N ALA A 25 9.74 10.20 3.09
CA ALA A 25 9.69 9.72 1.73
C ALA A 25 8.48 8.78 1.48
N THR A 26 8.42 7.64 2.19
CA THR A 26 7.31 6.66 2.11
C THR A 26 5.94 7.34 2.24
N LEU A 27 5.77 8.26 3.19
CA LEU A 27 4.50 8.95 3.40
C LEU A 27 4.10 9.82 2.19
N GLN A 28 5.06 10.45 1.50
CA GLN A 28 4.79 11.22 0.29
C GLN A 28 4.52 10.30 -0.91
N GLU A 29 5.23 9.19 -1.03
CA GLU A 29 4.99 8.16 -2.05
C GLU A 29 3.57 7.58 -1.92
N GLN A 30 3.16 7.17 -0.72
CA GLN A 30 1.81 6.70 -0.42
C GLN A 30 0.73 7.73 -0.77
N ARG A 31 0.93 9.00 -0.40
CA ARG A 31 0.01 10.10 -0.75
C ARG A 31 -0.06 10.34 -2.26
N CYS A 32 1.07 10.23 -2.95
CA CYS A 32 1.15 10.39 -4.40
C CYS A 32 0.31 9.31 -5.11
N VAL A 33 0.48 8.05 -4.72
CA VAL A 33 -0.27 6.91 -5.26
C VAL A 33 -1.76 7.02 -4.92
N LEU A 34 -2.11 7.40 -3.69
CA LEU A 34 -3.50 7.62 -3.28
C LEU A 34 -4.17 8.70 -4.14
N ASN A 35 -3.46 9.80 -4.43
CA ASN A 35 -3.96 10.87 -5.28
C ASN A 35 -4.13 10.41 -6.75
N TRP A 36 -3.23 9.56 -7.27
CA TRP A 36 -3.42 8.93 -8.58
C TRP A 36 -4.64 8.02 -8.60
N PHE A 37 -4.82 7.17 -7.57
CA PHE A 37 -5.96 6.27 -7.41
C PHE A 37 -7.31 7.01 -7.42
N LEU A 38 -7.40 8.14 -6.72
CA LEU A 38 -8.59 9.00 -6.74
C LEU A 38 -8.90 9.53 -8.15
N GLY A 39 -7.87 9.89 -8.93
CA GLY A 39 -7.99 10.32 -10.32
C GLY A 39 -8.18 9.20 -11.36
N TRP A 40 -8.03 7.93 -10.99
CA TRP A 40 -8.16 6.80 -11.91
C TRP A 40 -9.62 6.40 -12.16
N GLY A 41 -9.92 6.10 -13.42
CA GLY A 41 -11.18 5.49 -13.84
C GLY A 41 -11.28 4.01 -13.48
N VAL A 42 -12.48 3.43 -13.61
CA VAL A 42 -12.79 2.04 -13.19
C VAL A 42 -11.84 1.00 -13.80
N VAL A 43 -11.47 1.14 -15.07
CA VAL A 43 -10.55 0.21 -15.77
C VAL A 43 -9.14 0.28 -15.17
N GLN A 44 -8.64 1.48 -14.88
CA GLN A 44 -7.33 1.70 -14.27
C GLN A 44 -7.30 1.17 -12.83
N ARG A 45 -8.35 1.41 -12.04
CA ARG A 45 -8.49 0.82 -10.69
C ARG A 45 -8.53 -0.71 -10.75
N LYS A 46 -9.24 -1.31 -11.72
CA LYS A 46 -9.23 -2.78 -11.90
C LYS A 46 -7.82 -3.32 -12.19
N HIS A 47 -7.07 -2.67 -13.07
CA HIS A 47 -5.69 -3.08 -13.37
C HIS A 47 -4.77 -2.94 -12.14
N PHE A 48 -4.90 -1.84 -11.39
CA PHE A 48 -4.17 -1.63 -10.13
C PHE A 48 -4.52 -2.66 -9.06
N LEU A 49 -5.79 -3.08 -8.97
CA LEU A 49 -6.23 -4.16 -8.08
C LEU A 49 -5.55 -5.49 -8.42
N GLU A 50 -5.48 -5.83 -9.71
CA GLU A 50 -4.84 -7.07 -10.18
C GLU A 50 -3.33 -7.06 -9.90
N ASP A 51 -2.65 -5.92 -10.12
CA ASP A 51 -1.25 -5.70 -9.75
C ASP A 51 -1.04 -5.86 -8.23
N LEU A 52 -1.83 -5.18 -7.40
CA LEU A 52 -1.75 -5.21 -5.95
C LEU A 52 -1.97 -6.63 -5.38
N ILE A 53 -2.95 -7.39 -5.90
CA ILE A 53 -3.16 -8.80 -5.54
C ILE A 53 -1.93 -9.63 -5.93
N SER A 54 -1.38 -9.42 -7.13
CA SER A 54 -0.22 -10.20 -7.61
C SER A 54 1.03 -9.98 -6.75
N LYS A 55 1.27 -8.75 -6.27
CA LYS A 55 2.39 -8.38 -5.41
C LYS A 55 2.20 -8.83 -3.94
N ALA A 56 0.96 -8.99 -3.49
CA ALA A 56 0.64 -9.43 -2.13
C ALA A 56 0.64 -10.97 -1.96
N VAL A 57 0.66 -11.76 -3.03
CA VAL A 57 0.74 -13.23 -2.97
C VAL A 57 2.17 -13.71 -3.24
N PRO A 58 2.88 -14.28 -2.25
CA PRO A 58 4.19 -14.88 -2.50
C PRO A 58 4.06 -16.07 -3.48
N GLY A 59 4.88 -16.07 -4.53
CA GLY A 59 4.97 -17.17 -5.49
C GLY A 59 4.14 -17.07 -6.79
N LYS A 60 3.38 -15.98 -7.02
CA LYS A 60 2.62 -15.78 -8.29
C LYS A 60 3.12 -14.61 -9.16
N VAL A 61 4.21 -13.94 -8.76
CA VAL A 61 4.86 -12.92 -9.57
C VAL A 61 5.77 -13.58 -10.62
N CYS A 62 5.21 -13.93 -11.78
CA CYS A 62 6.04 -14.11 -12.98
C CYS A 62 5.26 -13.95 -14.31
N CYS A 63 5.88 -13.18 -15.22
CA CYS A 63 5.62 -13.12 -16.66
C CYS A 63 4.27 -12.57 -17.17
N LEU A 64 3.11 -13.10 -16.80
CA LEU A 64 1.88 -12.88 -17.60
C LEU A 64 1.40 -11.41 -17.70
N LEU A 65 1.35 -10.68 -16.59
CA LEU A 65 0.87 -9.28 -16.59
C LEU A 65 1.86 -8.35 -17.31
N GLN A 66 3.17 -8.59 -17.14
CA GLN A 66 4.22 -7.88 -17.87
C GLN A 66 4.20 -8.22 -19.37
N GLN A 67 4.00 -9.48 -19.76
CA GLN A 67 3.92 -9.89 -21.16
C GLN A 67 2.67 -9.38 -21.87
N LEU A 68 1.51 -9.34 -21.20
CA LEU A 68 0.28 -8.78 -21.78
C LEU A 68 0.38 -7.28 -22.07
N ASN A 69 1.05 -6.52 -21.20
CA ASN A 69 1.31 -5.09 -21.44
C ASN A 69 2.38 -4.90 -22.54
N THR A 70 3.47 -5.70 -22.50
CA THR A 70 4.54 -5.65 -23.52
C THR A 70 4.06 -6.08 -24.93
N LEU A 71 3.03 -6.91 -25.04
CA LEU A 71 2.50 -7.32 -26.36
C LEU A 71 1.72 -6.22 -27.10
N GLN A 72 1.35 -5.12 -26.43
CA GLN A 72 0.79 -3.95 -27.12
C GLN A 72 1.90 -2.99 -27.57
N VAL A 73 2.65 -3.39 -28.60
CA VAL A 73 3.50 -2.48 -29.38
C VAL A 73 2.62 -1.54 -30.20
N ASN A 74 2.02 -0.56 -29.53
CA ASN A 74 1.50 0.64 -30.15
C ASN A 74 2.62 1.67 -30.17
N ASP A 75 2.86 2.29 -31.32
CA ASP A 75 3.89 3.33 -31.55
C ASP A 75 3.49 4.70 -30.91
N ARG A 76 2.96 4.64 -29.69
CA ARG A 76 2.38 5.76 -28.95
C ARG A 76 3.19 5.96 -27.67
N PRO A 77 3.50 7.21 -27.27
CA PRO A 77 4.20 7.47 -26.01
C PRO A 77 3.45 6.81 -24.84
N PRO A 78 4.18 6.28 -23.83
CA PRO A 78 3.57 5.55 -22.72
C PRO A 78 2.52 6.43 -22.02
N ASN A 79 1.37 5.83 -21.76
CA ASN A 79 0.29 6.52 -21.05
C ASN A 79 0.77 6.92 -19.64
N ILE A 80 0.33 8.07 -19.13
CA ILE A 80 0.71 8.56 -17.79
C ILE A 80 0.46 7.51 -16.69
N PHE A 81 -0.57 6.68 -16.88
CA PHE A 81 -0.89 5.53 -16.04
C PHE A 81 0.25 4.49 -15.93
N GLU A 82 0.94 4.17 -17.03
CA GLU A 82 2.05 3.22 -17.04
C GLU A 82 3.26 3.78 -16.26
N CYS A 83 3.51 5.09 -16.38
CA CYS A 83 4.54 5.77 -15.59
C CYS A 83 4.20 5.77 -14.10
N GLN A 84 2.92 5.95 -13.75
CA GLN A 84 2.42 5.87 -12.37
C GLN A 84 2.58 4.44 -11.80
N LEU A 85 2.19 3.40 -12.56
CA LEU A 85 2.34 2.00 -12.13
C LEU A 85 3.81 1.57 -11.97
N ARG A 86 4.72 2.08 -12.81
CA ARG A 86 6.17 1.85 -12.66
C ARG A 86 6.73 2.45 -11.37
N LEU A 87 6.39 3.70 -11.07
CA LEU A 87 6.81 4.35 -9.82
C LEU A 87 6.21 3.65 -8.60
N TRP A 88 4.91 3.38 -8.63
CA TRP A 88 4.21 2.56 -7.64
C TRP A 88 4.93 1.23 -7.37
N THR A 89 5.30 0.49 -8.42
CA THR A 89 5.99 -0.80 -8.31
C THR A 89 7.29 -0.66 -7.54
N GLN A 90 8.13 0.33 -7.88
CA GLN A 90 9.41 0.56 -7.22
C GLN A 90 9.24 0.95 -5.74
N TRP A 91 8.26 1.79 -5.43
CA TRP A 91 7.95 2.20 -4.05
C TRP A 91 7.38 1.02 -3.23
N PHE A 92 6.37 0.32 -3.74
CA PHE A 92 5.76 -0.81 -3.02
C PHE A 92 6.77 -1.93 -2.73
N GLU A 93 7.71 -2.19 -3.63
CA GLU A 93 8.79 -3.15 -3.44
C GLU A 93 9.82 -2.71 -2.39
N SER A 94 10.09 -1.40 -2.24
CA SER A 94 10.97 -0.87 -1.19
C SER A 94 10.31 -0.75 0.18
N TRP A 95 8.98 -0.65 0.25
CA TRP A 95 8.22 -0.53 1.49
C TRP A 95 8.24 -1.80 2.35
N THR A 96 8.29 -1.62 3.67
CA THR A 96 8.10 -2.71 4.65
C THR A 96 6.64 -3.20 4.68
N GLU A 97 6.38 -4.32 5.36
CA GLU A 97 5.01 -4.84 5.51
C GLU A 97 4.10 -3.85 6.25
N GLU A 98 4.61 -3.17 7.27
CA GLU A 98 3.91 -2.13 8.02
C GLU A 98 3.56 -0.92 7.15
N GLU A 99 4.48 -0.50 6.28
CA GLU A 99 4.26 0.59 5.32
C GLU A 99 3.20 0.20 4.28
N ARG A 100 3.25 -1.03 3.74
CA ARG A 100 2.23 -1.57 2.83
C ARG A 100 0.85 -1.67 3.48
N ASN A 101 0.79 -2.12 4.74
CA ASN A 101 -0.45 -2.17 5.52
C ASN A 101 -1.02 -0.77 5.81
N ALA A 102 -0.17 0.21 6.13
CA ALA A 102 -0.58 1.61 6.30
C ALA A 102 -1.17 2.21 5.00
N PHE A 103 -0.61 1.85 3.84
CA PHE A 103 -1.16 2.22 2.54
C PHE A 103 -2.52 1.54 2.26
N LEU A 104 -2.66 0.25 2.56
CA LEU A 104 -3.95 -0.46 2.43
C LEU A 104 -5.05 0.15 3.31
N ASN A 105 -4.74 0.51 4.57
CA ASN A 105 -5.67 1.23 5.44
C ASN A 105 -6.07 2.60 4.85
N SER A 106 -5.12 3.30 4.22
CA SER A 106 -5.38 4.58 3.55
C SER A 106 -6.25 4.44 2.30
N LEU A 107 -6.13 3.31 1.57
CA LEU A 107 -7.05 2.97 0.48
C LEU A 107 -8.44 2.61 1.01
N GLU A 108 -8.55 1.86 2.12
CA GLU A 108 -9.82 1.44 2.71
C GLU A 108 -10.65 2.66 3.16
N GLU A 109 -10.00 3.68 3.73
CA GLU A 109 -10.66 4.95 4.09
C GLU A 109 -11.27 5.68 2.88
N LYS A 110 -10.71 5.50 1.67
CA LYS A 110 -11.18 6.16 0.44
C LYS A 110 -12.13 5.31 -0.39
N ASP A 111 -11.93 4.00 -0.43
CA ASP A 111 -12.70 3.04 -1.23
C ASP A 111 -12.70 1.66 -0.53
N PRO A 112 -13.58 1.45 0.47
CA PRO A 112 -13.63 0.18 1.19
C PRO A 112 -14.13 -0.97 0.31
N ILE A 113 -14.83 -0.68 -0.80
CA ILE A 113 -15.29 -1.67 -1.77
C ILE A 113 -14.10 -2.21 -2.56
N PHE A 114 -13.17 -1.34 -2.97
CA PHE A 114 -11.91 -1.72 -3.59
C PHE A 114 -11.08 -2.65 -2.68
N VAL A 115 -10.93 -2.30 -1.40
CA VAL A 115 -10.16 -3.12 -0.44
C VAL A 115 -10.88 -4.44 -0.12
N ALA A 116 -12.21 -4.46 -0.03
CA ALA A 116 -12.96 -5.72 0.06
C ALA A 116 -12.78 -6.62 -1.18
N HIS A 117 -12.63 -6.04 -2.38
CA HIS A 117 -12.29 -6.79 -3.59
C HIS A 117 -10.86 -7.33 -3.57
N PHE A 118 -9.90 -6.60 -2.99
CA PHE A 118 -8.52 -7.05 -2.78
C PHE A 118 -8.48 -8.29 -1.87
N TYR A 119 -9.08 -8.21 -0.67
CA TYR A 119 -9.12 -9.36 0.26
C TYR A 119 -9.87 -10.57 -0.31
N ARG A 120 -10.97 -10.35 -1.04
CA ARG A 120 -11.67 -11.44 -1.76
C ARG A 120 -10.78 -12.08 -2.84
N GLY A 121 -9.99 -11.26 -3.54
CA GLY A 121 -9.00 -11.73 -4.50
C GLY A 121 -7.95 -12.62 -3.85
N LEU A 122 -7.34 -12.16 -2.75
CA LEU A 122 -6.37 -12.94 -1.97
C LEU A 122 -6.96 -14.28 -1.50
N ALA A 123 -8.14 -14.27 -0.89
CA ALA A 123 -8.81 -15.50 -0.43
C ALA A 123 -9.05 -16.49 -1.59
N GLY A 124 -9.45 -16.00 -2.76
CA GLY A 124 -9.60 -16.81 -3.98
C GLY A 124 -8.29 -17.37 -4.55
N THR A 125 -7.14 -16.76 -4.23
CA THR A 125 -5.82 -17.28 -4.64
C THR A 125 -5.22 -18.30 -3.68
N ALA A 126 -5.69 -18.37 -2.43
CA ALA A 126 -5.20 -19.27 -1.38
C ALA A 126 -5.89 -20.65 -1.40
N GLY A 127 -7.11 -20.76 -1.93
CA GLY A 127 -7.87 -22.02 -2.03
C GLY A 127 -7.58 -22.88 -3.27
N ARG A 128 -6.37 -22.79 -3.85
CA ARG A 128 -5.93 -23.57 -5.01
C ARG A 128 -4.52 -24.11 -4.78
N ASP A 129 -4.44 -25.02 -3.81
CA ASP A 129 -3.40 -26.05 -3.64
C ASP A 129 -4.14 -27.41 -3.73
#